data_AF-A0A4V6PSS5-F1
#
_entry.id   AF-A0A4V6PSS5-F1
#
_cell.length_a   1.000
_cell.length_b   1.000
_cell.length_c   1.000
_cell.angle_alpha   90.00
_cell.angle_beta   90.00
_cell.angle_gamma   90.00
#
_symmetry.space_group_name_H-M   'P 1'
#
loop_
_entity.id
_entity.type
_entity.pdbx_description
1 polymer ?
#
loop_
_entity_poly.entity_id
_entity_poly.type
_entity_poly.pdbx_seq_one_letter_code
_entity_poly.pdbx_strand_id
1 'polypeptide(L)'
;MLRIHFTPRDLARTTISTRPAPAWEILLSLHMLQQSDGPLVFDDWRRHVRATVAPDQMRLLLELTPPWGYSPDFLTPDASAPDFETSLELTLATPRQQLRSQLELLGNYRPASLWTRELAEGDRATMNKLGRAIRTYHDAAIAPYWKAIGAHVSADHAHRGEALARYGVDRLLSTLHPRVRWVAPVLQVLDMNDRDLYLDGRGIELQPSAFCWQVPTKLCDPELRPILVYPIHHAPASCGSRPANSPRPAARWGPCSVPPGRPRWRRPCRAVRRRSWPSDATSPRPRPATRRPYCARPG
;
A
#
# COMPACT_ATOMS: atom_id res chain seq x y z
N MET A 1 9.34 11.12 6.11
CA MET A 1 8.00 11.08 6.71
C MET A 1 7.04 11.56 5.65
N LEU A 2 6.10 10.70 5.23
CA LEU A 2 5.04 11.07 4.31
C LEU A 2 3.98 11.91 5.03
N ARG A 3 3.48 12.94 4.36
CA ARG A 3 2.33 13.75 4.78
C ARG A 3 1.24 13.66 3.73
N ILE A 4 0.09 13.09 4.09
CA ILE A 4 -1.08 13.02 3.20
C ILE A 4 -2.03 14.14 3.61
N HIS A 5 -2.32 15.06 2.69
CA HIS A 5 -3.15 16.24 2.93
C HIS A 5 -4.58 15.99 2.46
N PHE A 6 -5.53 16.18 3.38
CA PHE A 6 -6.95 15.99 3.12
C PHE A 6 -7.66 17.34 2.95
N THR A 7 -8.56 17.41 1.98
CA THR A 7 -9.65 18.39 1.97
C THR A 7 -10.89 17.81 2.68
N PRO A 8 -11.90 18.63 3.03
CA PRO A 8 -13.18 18.11 3.52
C PRO A 8 -13.85 17.10 2.57
N ARG A 9 -13.67 17.30 1.25
CA ARG A 9 -14.17 16.37 0.23
C ARG A 9 -13.44 15.03 0.26
N ASP A 10 -12.15 15.02 0.60
CA ASP A 10 -11.37 13.79 0.74
C ASP A 10 -11.80 12.98 1.96
N LEU A 11 -12.08 13.65 3.08
CA LEU A 11 -12.60 13.00 4.27
C LEU A 11 -13.94 12.30 3.98
N ALA A 12 -14.84 12.96 3.25
CA ALA A 12 -16.12 12.38 2.84
C ALA A 12 -15.97 11.22 1.82
N ARG A 13 -14.83 11.12 1.14
CA ARG A 13 -14.51 10.07 0.15
C ARG A 13 -13.52 9.03 0.69
N THR A 14 -13.25 9.05 2.00
CA THR A 14 -12.40 8.05 2.63
C THR A 14 -13.18 6.75 2.78
N THR A 15 -12.63 5.66 2.24
CA THR A 15 -13.26 4.33 2.30
C THR A 15 -12.32 3.32 2.94
N ILE A 16 -12.88 2.28 3.58
CA ILE A 16 -12.12 1.15 4.10
C ILE A 16 -12.49 -0.08 3.27
N SER A 17 -11.51 -0.80 2.77
CA SER A 17 -11.75 -2.01 1.99
C SER A 17 -12.29 -3.11 2.90
N THR A 18 -13.31 -3.84 2.44
CA THR A 18 -13.94 -4.94 3.18
C THR A 18 -13.27 -6.29 2.94
N ARG A 19 -12.35 -6.36 1.97
CA ARG A 19 -11.70 -7.60 1.52
C ARG A 19 -10.19 -7.42 1.41
N PRO A 20 -9.40 -8.49 1.60
CA PRO A 20 -7.98 -8.48 1.24
C PRO A 20 -7.82 -8.29 -0.26
N ALA A 21 -6.84 -7.49 -0.67
CA ALA A 21 -6.49 -7.30 -2.08
C ALA A 21 -5.39 -8.31 -2.49
N PRO A 22 -5.68 -9.29 -3.38
CA PRO A 22 -4.75 -10.38 -3.70
C PRO A 22 -3.36 -9.90 -4.16
N ALA A 23 -3.32 -8.90 -5.03
CA ALA A 23 -2.07 -8.37 -5.57
C ALA A 23 -1.19 -7.72 -4.48
N TRP A 24 -1.80 -7.00 -3.53
CA TRP A 24 -1.10 -6.44 -2.38
C TRP A 24 -0.56 -7.52 -1.45
N GLU A 25 -1.34 -8.57 -1.17
CA GLU A 25 -0.86 -9.67 -0.32
C GLU A 25 0.29 -10.44 -0.99
N ILE A 26 0.25 -10.63 -2.31
CA ILE A 26 1.37 -11.21 -3.07
C ILE A 26 2.62 -10.33 -2.96
N LEU A 27 2.50 -9.04 -3.25
CA LEU A 27 3.63 -8.11 -3.20
C LEU A 27 4.27 -8.06 -1.81
N LEU A 28 3.45 -7.88 -0.78
CA LEU A 28 3.92 -7.69 0.59
C LEU A 28 4.45 -9.00 1.19
N SER A 29 3.89 -10.15 0.81
CA SER A 29 4.44 -11.43 1.22
C SER A 29 5.83 -11.67 0.58
N LEU A 30 6.07 -11.27 -0.66
CA LEU A 30 7.40 -11.33 -1.27
C LEU A 30 8.42 -10.47 -0.53
N HIS A 31 8.02 -9.30 0.01
CA HIS A 31 8.86 -8.52 0.91
C HIS A 31 9.14 -9.27 2.21
N MET A 32 8.11 -9.84 2.83
CA MET A 32 8.23 -10.63 4.08
C MET A 32 9.09 -11.89 3.93
N LEU A 33 9.14 -12.48 2.73
CA LEU A 33 9.97 -13.65 2.43
C LEU A 33 11.47 -13.32 2.47
N GLN A 34 11.82 -12.07 2.18
CA GLN A 34 13.19 -11.55 2.15
C GLN A 34 13.65 -10.99 3.49
N GLN A 35 12.77 -10.94 4.48
CA GLN A 35 13.00 -10.38 5.81
C GLN A 35 12.84 -11.47 6.89
N SER A 36 13.41 -11.22 8.07
CA SER A 36 13.29 -12.08 9.25
C SER A 36 12.22 -11.60 10.23
N ASP A 37 11.44 -10.61 9.84
CA ASP A 37 10.45 -9.98 10.71
C ASP A 37 9.27 -10.94 11.00
N GLY A 38 8.66 -10.78 12.18
CA GLY A 38 7.51 -11.57 12.62
C GLY A 38 7.76 -13.09 12.64
N PRO A 39 8.85 -13.60 13.23
CA PRO A 39 9.20 -15.03 13.15
C PRO A 39 8.09 -15.95 13.68
N LEU A 40 7.43 -15.55 14.77
CA LEU A 40 6.31 -16.30 15.35
C LEU A 40 5.09 -16.44 14.43
N VAL A 41 4.92 -15.50 13.50
CA VAL A 41 3.78 -15.46 12.57
C VAL A 41 4.15 -16.09 11.23
N PHE A 42 5.37 -15.85 10.74
CA PHE A 42 5.72 -16.10 9.34
C PHE A 42 6.80 -17.17 9.11
N ASP A 43 7.46 -17.73 10.13
CA ASP A 43 8.55 -18.69 9.85
C ASP A 43 8.06 -20.01 9.25
N ASP A 44 6.94 -20.54 9.72
CA ASP A 44 6.32 -21.75 9.14
C ASP A 44 5.88 -21.49 7.70
N TRP A 45 5.27 -20.32 7.46
CA TRP A 45 4.90 -19.85 6.12
C TRP A 45 6.14 -19.70 5.22
N ARG A 46 7.22 -19.05 5.67
CA ARG A 46 8.47 -18.89 4.91
C ARG A 46 9.09 -20.23 4.54
N ARG A 47 9.12 -21.19 5.49
CA ARG A 47 9.64 -22.54 5.23
C ARG A 47 8.79 -23.27 4.19
N HIS A 48 7.47 -23.18 4.29
CA HIS A 48 6.56 -23.77 3.30
C HIS A 48 6.80 -23.19 1.90
N VAL A 49 6.76 -21.86 1.75
CA VAL A 49 6.91 -21.20 0.45
C VAL A 49 8.26 -21.52 -0.21
N ARG A 50 9.35 -21.51 0.57
CA ARG A 50 10.70 -21.85 0.05
C ARG A 50 10.85 -23.31 -0.36
N ALA A 51 10.05 -24.22 0.22
CA ALA A 51 10.04 -25.63 -0.16
C ALA A 51 9.17 -25.91 -1.39
N THR A 52 8.10 -25.12 -1.59
CA THR A 52 7.10 -25.36 -2.64
C THR A 52 7.41 -24.63 -3.95
N VAL A 53 7.90 -23.39 -3.89
CA VAL A 53 8.12 -22.56 -5.08
C VAL A 53 9.52 -22.78 -5.63
N ALA A 54 9.62 -23.09 -6.93
CA ALA A 54 10.90 -23.32 -7.59
C ALA A 54 11.81 -22.08 -7.52
N PRO A 55 13.13 -22.24 -7.28
CA PRO A 55 14.05 -21.11 -7.11
C PRO A 55 14.12 -20.15 -8.31
N ASP A 56 13.95 -20.65 -9.52
CA ASP A 56 13.97 -19.87 -10.75
C ASP A 56 12.71 -18.97 -10.88
N GLN A 57 11.53 -19.50 -10.56
CA GLN A 57 10.26 -18.76 -10.51
C GLN A 57 10.32 -17.68 -9.43
N MET A 58 10.81 -18.06 -8.24
CA MET A 58 10.96 -17.14 -7.11
C MET A 58 11.87 -15.96 -7.47
N ARG A 59 13.02 -16.23 -8.10
CA ARG A 59 13.98 -15.19 -8.49
C ARG A 59 13.36 -14.10 -9.37
N LEU A 60 12.48 -14.46 -10.31
CA LEU A 60 11.81 -13.50 -11.20
C LEU A 60 10.97 -12.49 -10.40
N LEU A 61 10.24 -12.98 -9.40
CA LEU A 61 9.39 -12.13 -8.56
C LEU A 61 10.23 -11.25 -7.63
N LEU A 62 11.29 -11.81 -7.03
CA LEU A 62 12.19 -11.07 -6.13
C LEU A 62 12.99 -9.98 -6.85
N GLU A 63 13.29 -10.14 -8.15
CA GLU A 63 13.89 -9.08 -8.97
C GLU A 63 12.98 -7.85 -9.09
N LEU A 64 11.66 -8.05 -9.14
CA LEU A 64 10.67 -6.97 -9.24
C LEU A 64 10.22 -6.41 -7.89
N THR A 65 10.51 -7.13 -6.80
CA THR A 65 9.98 -6.81 -5.47
C THR A 65 11.10 -6.67 -4.45
N PRO A 66 12.00 -5.69 -4.60
CA PRO A 66 13.06 -5.49 -3.61
C PRO A 66 12.44 -5.25 -2.22
N PRO A 67 13.04 -5.77 -1.14
CA PRO A 67 12.44 -5.70 0.20
C PRO A 67 12.43 -4.28 0.77
N TRP A 68 13.18 -3.37 0.14
CA TRP A 68 13.24 -1.95 0.42
C TRP A 68 13.38 -1.18 -0.90
N GLY A 69 12.75 -0.01 -1.01
CA GLY A 69 12.79 0.82 -2.20
C GLY A 69 11.46 0.81 -2.92
N TYR A 70 11.49 0.63 -4.24
CA TYR A 70 10.32 0.67 -5.11
C TYR A 70 10.03 -0.69 -5.72
N SER A 71 8.78 -1.12 -5.63
CA SER A 71 8.22 -2.20 -6.44
C SER A 71 7.29 -1.58 -7.49
N PRO A 72 7.31 -2.04 -8.75
CA PRO A 72 6.44 -1.50 -9.79
C PRO A 72 4.95 -1.53 -9.43
N ASP A 73 4.26 -0.39 -9.55
CA ASP A 73 2.83 -0.26 -9.21
C ASP A 73 1.93 -1.19 -10.06
N PHE A 74 2.38 -1.62 -11.25
CA PHE A 74 1.64 -2.56 -12.10
C PHE A 74 1.48 -3.96 -11.47
N LEU A 75 2.30 -4.31 -10.46
CA LEU A 75 2.16 -5.55 -9.70
C LEU A 75 1.00 -5.51 -8.69
N THR A 76 0.47 -4.33 -8.42
CA THR A 76 -0.68 -4.09 -7.54
C THR A 76 -1.71 -3.25 -8.29
N PRO A 77 -2.27 -3.77 -9.40
CA PRO A 77 -3.32 -3.07 -10.12
C PRO A 77 -4.54 -2.91 -9.22
N ASP A 78 -5.38 -1.90 -9.53
CA ASP A 78 -6.62 -1.52 -8.83
C ASP A 78 -7.02 -2.42 -7.64
N ALA A 79 -6.89 -1.90 -6.42
CA ALA A 79 -7.23 -2.61 -5.19
C ALA A 79 -8.71 -3.07 -5.11
N SER A 80 -9.55 -2.56 -6.01
CA SER A 80 -10.96 -2.95 -6.12
C SER A 80 -11.17 -4.27 -6.87
N ALA A 81 -10.11 -4.87 -7.43
CA ALA A 81 -10.21 -6.15 -8.12
C ALA A 81 -10.82 -7.22 -7.20
N PRO A 82 -11.91 -7.89 -7.61
CA PRO A 82 -12.70 -8.74 -6.72
C PRO A 82 -12.00 -10.04 -6.33
N ASP A 83 -11.06 -10.50 -7.17
CA ASP A 83 -10.35 -11.76 -7.03
C ASP A 83 -8.94 -11.74 -7.64
N PHE A 84 -8.24 -12.86 -7.46
CA PHE A 84 -6.88 -13.06 -7.94
C PHE A 84 -6.80 -13.09 -9.47
N GLU A 85 -7.76 -13.73 -10.14
CA GLU A 85 -7.76 -13.85 -11.61
C GLU A 85 -7.85 -12.48 -12.28
N THR A 86 -8.78 -11.65 -11.82
CA THR A 86 -8.94 -10.28 -12.31
C THR A 86 -7.68 -9.45 -12.05
N SER A 87 -7.10 -9.59 -10.85
CA SER A 87 -5.86 -8.90 -10.47
C SER A 87 -4.69 -9.29 -11.39
N LEU A 88 -4.57 -10.59 -11.70
CA LEU A 88 -3.54 -11.12 -12.59
C LEU A 88 -3.75 -10.65 -14.03
N GLU A 89 -4.99 -10.69 -14.53
CA GLU A 89 -5.33 -10.20 -15.87
C GLU A 89 -4.96 -8.72 -16.03
N LEU A 90 -5.31 -7.87 -15.06
CA LEU A 90 -4.95 -6.44 -15.07
C LEU A 90 -3.43 -6.24 -15.06
N THR A 91 -2.71 -7.02 -14.25
CA THR A 91 -1.23 -7.00 -14.21
C THR A 91 -0.66 -7.32 -15.60
N LEU A 92 -1.18 -8.35 -16.26
CA LEU A 92 -0.71 -8.81 -17.57
C LEU A 92 -1.17 -7.91 -18.72
N ALA A 93 -2.25 -7.15 -18.54
CA ALA A 93 -2.77 -6.16 -19.49
C ALA A 93 -2.09 -4.78 -19.38
N THR A 94 -1.09 -4.63 -18.51
CA THR A 94 -0.39 -3.35 -18.31
C THR A 94 0.19 -2.82 -19.62
N PRO A 95 -0.12 -1.56 -20.03
CA PRO A 95 0.42 -0.98 -21.24
C PRO A 95 1.95 -0.93 -21.23
N ARG A 96 2.59 -1.24 -22.37
CA ARG A 96 4.06 -1.22 -22.53
C ARG A 96 4.72 0.07 -22.05
N GLN A 97 4.08 1.23 -22.31
CA GLN A 97 4.62 2.51 -21.86
C GLN A 97 4.73 2.60 -20.34
N GLN A 98 3.75 2.05 -19.62
CA GLN A 98 3.73 1.98 -18.16
C GLN A 98 4.72 0.94 -17.63
N LEU A 99 4.83 -0.22 -18.28
CA LEU A 99 5.87 -1.22 -17.95
C LEU A 99 7.26 -0.61 -18.04
N ARG A 100 7.56 0.07 -19.16
CA ARG A 100 8.86 0.72 -19.36
C ARG A 100 9.15 1.77 -18.29
N SER A 101 8.25 2.72 -18.07
CA SER A 101 8.48 3.81 -17.12
C SER A 101 8.68 3.29 -15.69
N GLN A 102 7.90 2.29 -15.28
CA GLN A 102 8.01 1.71 -13.95
C GLN A 102 9.26 0.84 -13.79
N LEU A 103 9.66 0.07 -14.81
CA LEU A 103 10.88 -0.74 -14.74
C LEU A 103 12.17 0.11 -14.84
N GLU A 104 12.13 1.24 -15.57
CA GLU A 104 13.18 2.26 -15.51
C GLU A 104 13.32 2.86 -14.10
N LEU A 105 12.20 3.12 -13.42
CA LEU A 105 12.21 3.61 -12.04
C LEU A 105 12.79 2.57 -11.07
N LEU A 106 12.42 1.29 -11.23
CA LEU A 106 13.01 0.16 -10.48
C LEU A 106 14.53 0.08 -10.70
N GLY A 107 15.00 0.42 -11.90
CA GLY A 107 16.41 0.54 -12.27
C GLY A 107 17.27 1.38 -11.32
N ASN A 108 16.67 2.34 -10.60
CA ASN A 108 17.36 3.16 -9.61
C ASN A 108 17.68 2.43 -8.30
N TYR A 109 17.01 1.30 -8.04
CA TYR A 109 17.17 0.49 -6.82
C TYR A 109 17.83 -0.86 -7.10
N ARG A 110 17.65 -1.38 -8.32
CA ARG A 110 18.18 -2.67 -8.78
C ARG A 110 18.70 -2.51 -10.21
N PRO A 111 19.92 -2.97 -10.54
CA PRO A 111 20.38 -2.98 -11.93
C PRO A 111 19.47 -3.80 -12.84
N ALA A 112 19.18 -3.29 -14.03
CA ALA A 112 18.32 -3.99 -14.99
C ALA A 112 18.98 -5.29 -15.50
N SER A 113 18.28 -6.41 -15.36
CA SER A 113 18.61 -7.71 -15.95
C SER A 113 18.01 -7.83 -17.36
N LEU A 114 18.47 -8.82 -18.16
CA LEU A 114 17.88 -9.12 -19.47
C LEU A 114 16.36 -9.34 -19.35
N TRP A 115 15.94 -10.12 -18.35
CA TRP A 115 14.54 -10.38 -18.01
C TRP A 115 13.74 -9.09 -17.81
N THR A 116 14.21 -8.16 -16.97
CA THR A 116 13.49 -6.89 -16.73
C THR A 116 13.46 -5.97 -17.95
N ARG A 117 14.46 -6.05 -18.84
CA ARG A 117 14.47 -5.29 -20.10
C ARG A 117 13.45 -5.85 -21.09
N GLU A 118 13.38 -7.17 -21.26
CA GLU A 118 12.37 -7.82 -22.09
C GLU A 118 10.95 -7.51 -21.58
N LEU A 119 10.78 -7.45 -20.25
CA LEU A 119 9.52 -7.11 -19.61
C LEU A 119 9.14 -5.64 -19.88
N ALA A 120 10.11 -4.72 -19.84
CA ALA A 120 9.89 -3.30 -20.17
C ALA A 120 9.46 -3.09 -21.62
N GLU A 121 9.86 -3.99 -22.53
CA GLU A 121 9.44 -3.96 -23.93
C GLU A 121 8.08 -4.63 -24.16
N GLY A 122 7.46 -5.18 -23.10
CA GLY A 122 6.17 -5.87 -23.18
C GLY A 122 6.23 -7.15 -23.99
N ASP A 123 7.39 -7.84 -24.00
CA ASP A 123 7.52 -9.10 -24.72
C ASP A 123 6.50 -10.14 -24.22
N ARG A 124 5.75 -10.75 -25.13
CA ARG A 124 4.62 -11.62 -24.80
C ARG A 124 5.06 -12.90 -24.07
N ALA A 125 6.19 -13.49 -24.47
CA ALA A 125 6.69 -14.69 -23.81
C ALA A 125 7.13 -14.39 -22.36
N THR A 126 7.73 -13.22 -22.17
CA THR A 126 8.17 -12.68 -20.89
C THR A 126 6.98 -12.35 -19.97
N MET A 127 5.96 -11.66 -20.48
CA MET A 127 4.70 -11.41 -19.75
C MET A 127 4.02 -12.72 -19.33
N ASN A 128 3.95 -13.71 -20.23
CA ASN A 128 3.41 -15.03 -19.89
C ASN A 128 4.22 -15.75 -18.81
N LYS A 129 5.54 -15.58 -18.81
CA LYS A 129 6.43 -16.13 -17.78
C LYS A 129 6.20 -15.46 -16.43
N LEU A 130 5.99 -14.14 -16.40
CA LEU A 130 5.60 -13.40 -15.19
C LEU A 130 4.27 -13.91 -14.65
N GLY A 131 3.26 -14.05 -15.51
CA GLY A 131 1.94 -14.54 -15.09
C GLY A 131 1.97 -15.93 -14.46
N ARG A 132 2.75 -16.85 -15.04
CA ARG A 132 2.99 -18.17 -14.44
C ARG A 132 3.67 -18.08 -13.08
N ALA A 133 4.71 -17.24 -12.95
CA ALA A 133 5.41 -17.07 -11.68
C ALA A 133 4.49 -16.51 -10.59
N ILE A 134 3.67 -15.50 -10.91
CA ILE A 134 2.69 -14.93 -9.97
C ILE A 134 1.67 -16.00 -9.54
N ARG A 135 1.13 -16.78 -10.47
CA ARG A 135 0.17 -17.85 -10.17
C ARG A 135 0.78 -18.94 -9.30
N THR A 136 1.94 -19.49 -9.67
CA THR A 136 2.63 -20.50 -8.88
C THR A 136 2.94 -19.99 -7.47
N TYR A 137 3.35 -18.73 -7.34
CA TYR A 137 3.58 -18.12 -6.04
C TYR A 137 2.27 -17.95 -5.25
N HIS A 138 1.21 -17.43 -5.85
CA HIS A 138 -0.10 -17.29 -5.23
C HIS A 138 -0.61 -18.62 -4.67
N ASP A 139 -0.56 -19.68 -5.47
CA ASP A 139 -1.09 -21.00 -5.12
C ASP A 139 -0.33 -21.64 -3.95
N ALA A 140 0.96 -21.32 -3.78
CA ALA A 140 1.79 -21.81 -2.69
C ALA A 140 1.77 -20.90 -1.45
N ALA A 141 1.77 -19.58 -1.64
CA ALA A 141 2.04 -18.60 -0.57
C ALA A 141 0.79 -17.91 -0.03
N ILE A 142 -0.27 -17.80 -0.84
CA ILE A 142 -1.46 -17.00 -0.52
C ILE A 142 -2.71 -17.88 -0.43
N ALA A 143 -3.00 -18.66 -1.47
CA ALA A 143 -4.21 -19.47 -1.58
C ALA A 143 -4.46 -20.37 -0.34
N PRO A 144 -3.45 -21.08 0.22
CA PRO A 144 -3.67 -21.95 1.38
C PRO A 144 -4.11 -21.19 2.64
N TYR A 145 -3.79 -19.90 2.72
CA TYR A 145 -4.03 -19.04 3.88
C TYR A 145 -5.17 -18.04 3.62
N TRP A 146 -5.75 -18.01 2.42
CA TRP A 146 -6.70 -16.97 1.99
C TRP A 146 -7.93 -16.85 2.88
N LYS A 147 -8.48 -17.98 3.34
CA LYS A 147 -9.61 -17.99 4.29
C LYS A 147 -9.25 -17.31 5.62
N ALA A 148 -8.06 -17.57 6.14
CA ALA A 148 -7.59 -16.96 7.40
C ALA A 148 -7.28 -15.47 7.22
N ILE A 149 -6.65 -15.09 6.10
CA ILE A 149 -6.42 -13.68 5.72
C ILE A 149 -7.75 -12.93 5.66
N GLY A 150 -8.74 -13.47 4.95
CA GLY A 150 -10.08 -12.89 4.84
C GLY A 150 -10.78 -12.72 6.18
N ALA A 151 -10.65 -13.70 7.10
CA ALA A 151 -11.19 -13.59 8.45
C ALA A 151 -10.54 -12.45 9.26
N HIS A 152 -9.21 -12.33 9.22
CA HIS A 152 -8.51 -11.25 9.92
C HIS A 152 -8.83 -9.86 9.33
N VAL A 153 -8.89 -9.75 7.99
CA VAL A 153 -9.30 -8.50 7.33
C VAL A 153 -10.73 -8.11 7.67
N SER A 154 -11.65 -9.09 7.72
CA SER A 154 -13.05 -8.83 8.13
C SER A 154 -13.14 -8.34 9.57
N ALA A 155 -12.34 -8.92 10.47
CA ALA A 155 -12.27 -8.50 11.87
C ALA A 155 -11.69 -7.08 12.02
N ASP A 156 -10.62 -6.74 11.29
CA ASP A 156 -10.09 -5.38 11.28
C ASP A 156 -11.12 -4.40 10.72
N HIS A 157 -11.76 -4.71 9.59
CA HIS A 157 -12.82 -3.88 9.01
C HIS A 157 -13.96 -3.61 10.02
N ALA A 158 -14.43 -4.62 10.76
CA ALA A 158 -15.44 -4.45 11.80
C ALA A 158 -14.97 -3.48 12.90
N HIS A 159 -13.73 -3.65 13.37
CA HIS A 159 -13.12 -2.76 14.37
C HIS A 159 -13.01 -1.31 13.88
N ARG A 160 -12.56 -1.10 12.63
CA ARG A 160 -12.47 0.23 12.01
C ARG A 160 -13.84 0.86 11.78
N GLY A 161 -14.82 0.07 11.36
CA GLY A 161 -16.20 0.50 11.18
C GLY A 161 -16.83 0.97 12.50
N GLU A 162 -16.61 0.24 13.60
CA GLU A 162 -17.05 0.65 14.93
C GLU A 162 -16.38 1.96 15.38
N ALA A 163 -15.06 2.09 15.17
CA ALA A 163 -14.33 3.31 15.50
C ALA A 163 -14.87 4.52 14.72
N LEU A 164 -15.13 4.37 13.42
CA LEU A 164 -15.72 5.39 12.58
C LEU A 164 -17.14 5.77 13.03
N ALA A 165 -17.99 4.78 13.30
CA ALA A 165 -19.38 5.00 13.69
C ALA A 165 -19.52 5.68 15.06
N ARG A 166 -18.65 5.35 16.02
CA ARG A 166 -18.73 5.89 17.39
C ARG A 166 -17.95 7.19 17.58
N TYR A 167 -16.83 7.36 16.89
CA TYR A 167 -15.87 8.42 17.18
C TYR A 167 -15.45 9.23 15.95
N GLY A 168 -15.97 8.92 14.77
CA GLY A 168 -15.71 9.65 13.54
C GLY A 168 -14.34 9.37 12.90
N VAL A 169 -14.05 10.15 11.86
CA VAL A 169 -12.87 9.97 11.00
C VAL A 169 -11.56 10.20 11.74
N ASP A 170 -11.52 11.11 12.71
CA ASP A 170 -10.33 11.38 13.52
C ASP A 170 -9.85 10.14 14.27
N ARG A 171 -10.78 9.37 14.86
CA ARG A 171 -10.42 8.15 15.58
C ARG A 171 -10.06 7.02 14.63
N LEU A 172 -10.76 6.89 13.50
CA LEU A 172 -10.40 5.94 12.46
C LEU A 172 -8.95 6.14 12.01
N LEU A 173 -8.60 7.36 11.59
CA LEU A 173 -7.28 7.68 11.02
C LEU A 173 -6.15 7.62 12.06
N SER A 174 -6.42 8.01 13.31
CA SER A 174 -5.42 7.97 14.40
C SER A 174 -5.11 6.56 14.91
N THR A 175 -5.97 5.58 14.62
CA THR A 175 -5.81 4.20 15.13
C THR A 175 -5.24 3.22 14.11
N LEU A 176 -5.03 3.64 12.85
CA LEU A 176 -4.59 2.75 11.77
C LEU A 176 -3.32 1.98 12.11
N HIS A 177 -2.32 2.66 12.70
CA HIS A 177 -1.06 2.05 13.07
C HIS A 177 -0.26 2.97 14.02
N PRO A 178 0.57 2.46 14.95
CA PRO A 178 1.40 3.30 15.84
C PRO A 178 2.34 4.30 15.14
N ARG A 179 2.67 4.03 13.87
CA ARG A 179 3.49 4.92 13.03
C ARG A 179 2.69 5.90 12.18
N VAL A 180 1.37 5.88 12.30
CA VAL A 180 0.46 6.81 11.64
C VAL A 180 -0.01 7.81 12.68
N ARG A 181 0.12 9.10 12.38
CA ARG A 181 -0.36 10.17 13.24
C ARG A 181 -1.33 11.03 12.46
N TRP A 182 -2.55 11.14 12.97
CA TRP A 182 -3.52 12.10 12.46
C TRP A 182 -3.33 13.44 13.16
N VAL A 183 -2.92 14.45 12.40
CA VAL A 183 -2.84 15.86 12.84
C VAL A 183 -3.66 16.64 11.83
N ALA A 184 -4.97 16.72 12.07
CA ALA A 184 -5.94 17.22 11.11
C ALA A 184 -5.49 18.55 10.45
N PRO A 185 -5.58 18.68 9.12
CA PRO A 185 -6.11 17.72 8.14
C PRO A 185 -5.03 16.82 7.49
N VAL A 186 -3.92 16.56 8.19
CA VAL A 186 -2.76 15.84 7.64
C VAL A 186 -2.57 14.50 8.33
N LEU A 187 -2.54 13.42 7.53
CA LEU A 187 -2.14 12.10 8.00
C LEU A 187 -0.64 11.91 7.77
N GLN A 188 0.10 11.74 8.86
CA GLN A 188 1.55 11.59 8.83
C GLN A 188 1.92 10.11 8.98
N VAL A 189 2.72 9.59 8.05
CA VAL A 189 3.27 8.23 8.14
C VAL A 189 4.78 8.31 8.39
N LEU A 190 5.17 7.87 9.59
CA LEU A 190 6.56 7.88 10.05
C LEU A 190 7.36 6.81 9.31
N ASP A 191 8.62 7.10 8.98
CA ASP A 191 9.59 6.25 8.24
C ASP A 191 9.23 5.92 6.79
N MET A 192 8.24 6.60 6.20
CA MET A 192 8.05 6.62 4.75
C MET A 192 8.74 7.85 4.14
N ASN A 193 9.58 7.66 3.11
CA ASN A 193 10.49 8.71 2.59
C ASN A 193 9.88 9.66 1.54
N ASP A 194 8.56 9.67 1.39
CA ASP A 194 7.84 10.67 0.61
C ASP A 194 7.66 11.98 1.40
N ARG A 195 7.48 13.11 0.72
CA ARG A 195 7.28 14.41 1.41
C ARG A 195 5.80 14.72 1.60
N ASP A 196 5.09 14.99 0.51
CA ASP A 196 3.70 15.43 0.57
C ASP A 196 2.90 14.74 -0.56
N LEU A 197 1.74 14.21 -0.20
CA LEU A 197 0.72 13.68 -1.10
C LEU A 197 -0.55 14.49 -0.88
N TYR A 198 -1.05 15.14 -1.93
CA TYR A 198 -2.32 15.86 -1.89
C TYR A 198 -3.40 15.01 -2.54
N LEU A 199 -4.51 14.79 -1.83
CA LEU A 199 -5.60 13.95 -2.31
C LEU A 199 -6.47 14.69 -3.34
N ASP A 200 -6.52 16.02 -3.27
CA ASP A 200 -7.17 16.90 -4.25
C ASP A 200 -8.63 16.54 -4.56
N GLY A 201 -9.38 16.12 -3.52
CA GLY A 201 -10.79 15.76 -3.63
C GLY A 201 -11.05 14.35 -4.15
N ARG A 202 -10.01 13.54 -4.41
CA ARG A 202 -10.11 12.13 -4.84
C ARG A 202 -10.52 11.19 -3.71
N GLY A 203 -10.27 11.57 -2.45
CA GLY A 203 -10.37 10.66 -1.31
C GLY A 203 -9.20 9.69 -1.21
N ILE A 204 -9.29 8.76 -0.27
CA ILE A 204 -8.29 7.71 -0.04
C ILE A 204 -8.98 6.39 0.30
N GLU A 205 -8.43 5.29 -0.22
CA GLU A 205 -8.80 3.94 0.22
C GLU A 205 -7.84 3.45 1.30
N LEU A 206 -8.39 2.96 2.41
CA LEU A 206 -7.66 2.32 3.49
C LEU A 206 -7.76 0.81 3.30
N GLN A 207 -6.67 0.19 2.83
CA GLN A 207 -6.60 -1.24 2.54
C GLN A 207 -5.90 -1.99 3.68
N PRO A 208 -6.62 -2.78 4.50
CA PRO A 208 -5.98 -3.69 5.44
C PRO A 208 -5.22 -4.79 4.69
N SER A 209 -4.06 -5.21 5.21
CA SER A 209 -3.31 -6.36 4.68
C SER A 209 -2.67 -7.18 5.80
N ALA A 210 -2.66 -8.51 5.60
CA ALA A 210 -2.04 -9.47 6.50
C ALA A 210 -0.52 -9.59 6.31
N PHE A 211 0.01 -9.28 5.13
CA PHE A 211 1.45 -9.28 4.90
C PHE A 211 2.08 -7.88 4.96
N CYS A 212 1.27 -6.82 5.05
CA CYS A 212 1.78 -5.50 5.45
C CYS A 212 2.32 -5.59 6.87
N TRP A 213 3.59 -5.23 7.09
CA TRP A 213 4.25 -5.41 8.38
C TRP A 213 5.07 -4.17 8.75
N GLN A 214 5.08 -3.82 10.04
CA GLN A 214 5.76 -2.67 10.68
C GLN A 214 5.37 -1.26 10.21
N VAL A 215 5.12 -1.02 8.92
CA VAL A 215 4.85 0.32 8.38
C VAL A 215 3.82 0.21 7.25
N PRO A 216 2.81 1.09 7.20
CA PRO A 216 1.95 1.21 6.04
C PRO A 216 2.73 1.50 4.75
N THR A 217 2.14 1.20 3.60
CA THR A 217 2.68 1.51 2.27
C THR A 217 1.61 2.12 1.36
N LYS A 218 2.03 2.60 0.18
CA LYS A 218 1.17 3.16 -0.86
C LYS A 218 1.78 2.93 -2.24
N LEU A 219 1.03 3.27 -3.29
CA LEU A 219 1.55 3.36 -4.66
C LEU A 219 2.63 4.47 -4.76
N CYS A 220 3.64 4.30 -5.64
CA CYS A 220 4.59 5.41 -5.91
C CYS A 220 3.91 6.46 -6.79
N ASP A 221 3.14 6.08 -7.81
CA ASP A 221 2.47 7.02 -8.70
C ASP A 221 1.38 7.81 -7.96
N PRO A 222 1.55 9.14 -7.77
CA PRO A 222 0.59 9.96 -7.04
C PRO A 222 -0.69 10.27 -7.84
N GLU A 223 -0.71 10.00 -9.15
CA GLU A 223 -1.87 10.24 -10.02
C GLU A 223 -2.88 9.08 -9.96
N LEU A 224 -2.43 7.88 -9.58
CA LEU A 224 -3.31 6.74 -9.32
C LEU A 224 -4.24 7.03 -8.15
N ARG A 225 -5.33 6.26 -8.05
CA ARG A 225 -6.29 6.36 -6.94
C ARG A 225 -5.52 6.22 -5.62
N PRO A 226 -5.60 7.22 -4.72
CA PRO A 226 -4.84 7.16 -3.47
C PRO A 226 -5.27 5.98 -2.60
N ILE A 227 -4.30 5.15 -2.24
CA ILE A 227 -4.48 4.00 -1.35
C ILE A 227 -3.41 4.04 -0.26
N LEU A 228 -3.82 3.76 0.96
CA LEU A 228 -2.91 3.49 2.07
C LEU A 228 -3.15 2.06 2.53
N VAL A 229 -2.17 1.21 2.27
CA VAL A 229 -2.18 -0.17 2.74
C VAL A 229 -1.58 -0.20 4.13
N TYR A 230 -2.29 -0.75 5.10
CA TYR A 230 -1.87 -0.76 6.50
C TYR A 230 -1.90 -2.19 7.09
N PRO A 231 -1.02 -2.47 8.06
CA PRO A 231 -0.97 -3.77 8.72
C PRO A 231 -2.23 -3.98 9.55
N ILE A 232 -2.86 -5.14 9.40
CA ILE A 232 -3.88 -5.58 10.35
C ILE A 232 -3.23 -5.97 11.68
N HIS A 233 -4.02 -5.96 12.74
CA HIS A 233 -3.57 -6.49 14.02
C HIS A 233 -3.39 -8.00 13.93
N HIS A 234 -2.15 -8.45 13.96
CA HIS A 234 -1.83 -9.84 14.25
C HIS A 234 -1.92 -10.03 15.75
N ALA A 235 -3.01 -10.64 16.22
CA ALA A 235 -3.03 -11.12 17.59
C ALA A 235 -1.84 -12.08 17.74
N PRO A 236 -0.97 -11.92 18.76
CA PRO A 236 0.00 -12.95 19.07
C PRO A 236 -0.82 -14.21 19.31
N ALA A 237 -0.63 -15.23 18.45
CA ALA A 237 -1.30 -16.50 18.63
C ALA A 237 -1.07 -16.93 20.09
N SER A 238 -2.13 -16.98 20.88
CA SER A 238 -2.09 -17.67 22.16
C SER A 238 -1.55 -19.07 21.87
N CYS A 239 -0.53 -19.47 22.62
CA CYS A 239 0.20 -20.72 22.44
C CYS A 239 -0.70 -21.89 22.01
N GLY A 240 -0.45 -22.41 20.80
CA GLY A 240 -0.76 -23.79 20.43
C GLY A 240 -2.07 -24.03 19.70
N SER A 241 -2.05 -23.87 18.37
CA SER A 241 -2.80 -24.80 17.50
C SER A 241 -2.15 -24.85 16.12
N ARG A 242 -1.15 -25.72 15.98
CA ARG A 242 -0.67 -26.18 14.68
C ARG A 242 -1.66 -27.25 14.18
N PRO A 243 -2.01 -27.33 12.89
CA PRO A 243 -2.71 -28.50 12.36
C PRO A 243 -1.88 -29.75 12.64
N ALA A 244 -2.54 -30.78 13.19
CA ALA A 244 -1.93 -32.02 13.64
C ALA A 244 -1.47 -32.87 12.44
N ASN A 245 -0.20 -32.78 12.06
CA ASN A 245 0.59 -33.91 11.51
C ASN A 245 1.99 -33.45 11.06
N SER A 246 3.02 -33.64 11.90
CA SER A 246 4.42 -33.90 11.49
C SER A 246 5.35 -33.98 12.71
N PRO A 247 6.26 -34.97 12.82
CA PRO A 247 7.09 -35.18 14.00
C PRO A 247 8.29 -34.21 14.09
N ARG A 248 8.68 -33.86 15.33
CA ARG A 248 9.77 -32.93 15.69
C ARG A 248 11.14 -33.64 15.74
N PRO A 249 12.24 -32.95 15.41
CA PRO A 249 13.51 -33.15 16.08
C PRO A 249 13.82 -32.01 17.07
N ALA A 250 14.60 -32.36 18.10
CA ALA A 250 14.87 -31.58 19.31
C ALA A 250 15.75 -30.34 19.08
N ALA A 251 15.52 -29.33 19.92
CA ALA A 251 16.18 -28.03 19.90
C ALA A 251 17.59 -28.04 20.53
N ARG A 252 18.42 -27.08 20.12
CA ARG A 252 19.49 -26.50 20.96
C ARG A 252 19.62 -25.01 20.64
N TRP A 253 19.37 -24.17 21.63
CA TRP A 253 19.45 -22.70 21.52
C TRP A 253 20.84 -22.22 21.96
N GLY A 254 21.43 -21.32 21.17
CA GLY A 254 22.56 -20.47 21.56
C GLY A 254 22.11 -18.99 21.55
N PRO A 255 22.81 -18.09 22.26
CA PRO A 255 22.35 -16.72 22.46
C PRO A 255 22.43 -15.87 21.18
N CYS A 256 21.32 -15.20 20.85
CA CYS A 256 21.20 -14.28 19.72
C CYS A 256 22.01 -13.00 19.94
N SER A 257 22.87 -12.68 18.98
CA SER A 257 23.46 -11.34 18.83
C SER A 257 22.62 -10.52 17.85
N VAL A 258 22.32 -9.28 18.22
CA VAL A 258 21.63 -8.29 17.38
C VAL A 258 22.65 -7.67 16.40
N PRO A 259 22.42 -7.66 15.07
CA PRO A 259 23.23 -6.84 14.18
C PRO A 259 22.66 -5.42 14.04
N PRO A 260 23.51 -4.37 14.04
CA PRO A 260 23.07 -3.00 13.83
C PRO A 260 23.12 -2.58 12.35
N GLY A 261 22.31 -1.57 11.99
CA GLY A 261 22.57 -0.66 10.88
C GLY A 261 21.70 -0.83 9.64
N ARG A 262 20.70 0.04 9.48
CA ARG A 262 20.03 0.28 8.18
C ARG A 262 20.75 1.41 7.44
N PRO A 263 21.03 1.30 6.13
CA PRO A 263 21.66 2.39 5.39
C PRO A 263 20.68 3.56 5.19
N ARG A 264 21.22 4.77 5.24
CA ARG A 264 20.50 6.02 5.02
C ARG A 264 20.41 6.28 3.51
N TRP A 265 19.25 6.04 2.90
CA TRP A 265 19.10 6.14 1.44
C TRP A 265 18.65 7.51 0.94
N ARG A 266 19.24 7.92 -0.19
CA ARG A 266 19.03 9.18 -0.89
C ARG A 266 18.22 8.97 -2.17
N ARG A 267 17.35 9.96 -2.43
CA ARG A 267 16.61 10.34 -3.65
C ARG A 267 15.17 9.78 -3.76
N PRO A 268 14.15 10.67 -3.81
CA PRO A 268 12.73 10.30 -3.89
C PRO A 268 12.26 10.00 -5.34
N CYS A 269 11.11 9.32 -5.49
CA CYS A 269 10.24 9.46 -6.66
C CYS A 269 10.04 11.00 -6.87
N ARG A 270 10.42 11.56 -8.02
CA ARG A 270 10.32 13.01 -8.26
C ARG A 270 8.84 13.42 -8.17
N ALA A 271 8.50 14.27 -7.20
CA ALA A 271 7.24 14.97 -7.19
C ALA A 271 7.14 15.81 -8.47
N VAL A 272 6.07 15.60 -9.25
CA VAL A 272 5.69 16.49 -10.34
C VAL A 272 5.34 17.84 -9.71
N ARG A 273 6.23 18.83 -9.86
CA ARG A 273 5.86 20.22 -9.56
C ARG A 273 4.84 20.65 -10.60
N ARG A 274 3.58 20.88 -10.20
CA ARG A 274 2.65 21.68 -11.02
C ARG A 274 2.77 23.16 -10.68
N ARG A 275 2.57 23.96 -11.73
CA ARG A 275 2.68 25.41 -11.80
C ARG A 275 1.77 26.07 -10.77
N SER A 276 2.34 27.04 -10.06
CA SER A 276 1.64 28.00 -9.21
C SER A 276 0.51 28.68 -9.98
N TRP A 277 -0.72 28.55 -9.48
CA TRP A 277 -1.81 29.46 -9.81
C TRP A 277 -1.66 30.73 -8.96
N PRO A 278 -1.85 31.95 -9.51
CA PRO A 278 -1.80 33.16 -8.72
C PRO A 278 -3.00 33.21 -7.78
N SER A 279 -2.73 33.48 -6.51
CA SER A 279 -3.75 33.91 -5.55
C SER A 279 -4.06 35.38 -5.84
N ASP A 280 -5.24 35.67 -6.37
CA ASP A 280 -5.81 37.02 -6.29
C ASP A 280 -7.19 36.93 -5.68
N ALA A 281 -7.24 37.25 -4.38
CA ALA A 281 -8.45 37.59 -3.66
C ALA A 281 -8.54 39.11 -3.61
N THR A 282 -9.50 39.70 -4.34
CA THR A 282 -10.02 41.02 -3.98
C THR A 282 -11.52 41.06 -4.26
N SER A 283 -12.35 40.91 -3.22
CA SER A 283 -13.77 41.25 -3.27
C SER A 283 -13.94 42.77 -3.20
N PRO A 284 -14.87 43.38 -3.97
CA PRO A 284 -15.33 44.73 -3.69
C PRO A 284 -16.64 44.70 -2.89
N ARG A 285 -16.63 45.34 -1.72
CA ARG A 285 -17.84 45.86 -1.06
C ARG A 285 -18.24 47.18 -1.74
N PRO A 286 -19.53 47.46 -1.99
CA PRO A 286 -19.97 48.84 -2.19
C PRO A 286 -20.39 49.49 -0.86
N ARG A 287 -19.93 50.73 -0.65
CA ARG A 287 -20.32 51.67 0.41
C ARG A 287 -21.63 52.41 0.04
N PRO A 288 -22.34 53.03 1.01
CA PRO A 288 -23.69 53.53 0.84
C PRO A 288 -23.73 54.93 0.20
N ALA A 289 -24.82 55.23 -0.53
CA ALA A 289 -25.09 56.55 -1.09
C ALA A 289 -25.93 57.41 -0.14
N THR A 290 -25.44 58.61 0.16
CA THR A 290 -26.09 59.67 0.93
C THR A 290 -26.95 60.59 0.05
N ARG A 291 -28.23 60.70 0.44
CA ARG A 291 -29.21 61.83 0.42
C ARG A 291 -28.98 63.08 -0.46
N ARG A 292 -30.09 63.56 -1.06
CA ARG A 292 -30.59 64.97 -1.01
C ARG A 292 -32.09 65.06 -1.50
N PRO A 293 -32.84 66.16 -1.27
CA PRO A 293 -34.09 66.11 -0.47
C PRO A 293 -35.36 66.81 -1.08
N TYR A 294 -36.47 66.76 -0.30
CA TYR A 294 -37.77 67.51 -0.40
C TYR A 294 -38.68 67.15 -1.60
N CYS A 295 -40.03 67.03 -1.53
CA CYS A 295 -41.05 67.64 -0.67
C CYS A 295 -42.37 66.81 -0.68
N ALA A 296 -43.15 66.94 0.41
CA ALA A 296 -44.62 66.95 0.53
C ALA A 296 -45.52 65.74 0.12
N ARG A 297 -46.22 65.23 1.15
CA ARG A 297 -47.56 64.57 1.18
C ARG A 297 -48.69 65.58 0.84
N PRO A 298 -50.02 65.27 0.86
CA PRO A 298 -50.72 64.02 1.21
C PRO A 298 -51.89 63.63 0.25
N GLY A 299 -52.51 62.47 0.52
CA GLY A 299 -53.78 62.00 -0.04
C GLY A 299 -53.98 60.53 0.30
#